data_AF-A0A969CG38-F1
#
_entry.id   AF-A0A969CG38-F1
#
_cell.length_a   1.000
_cell.length_b   1.000
_cell.length_c   1.000
_cell.angle_alpha   90.00
_cell.angle_beta   90.00
_cell.angle_gamma   90.00
#
_symmetry.space_group_name_H-M   'P 1'
#
loop_
_entity.id
_entity.type
_entity.pdbx_description
1 polymer ?
#
loop_
_entity_poly.entity_id
_entity_poly.type
_entity_poly.pdbx_seq_one_letter_code
_entity_poly.pdbx_strand_id
1 'polypeptide(L)'
;MAKRPKRLTLLSIGAGIAILTLILGIFLGPSLTVRGVPISIILTFLQDEPARQAYWSGDKQALHARLQELKIEEEIKAFYRPQIPDEIQLDQHIHQIFYDTTGYVGKAYWVNSQDILTLRDRQFEKWYPLAHKAGVVTNSLFENGTHYVIGPDGTIAPYQEIAKLFPIPVLQQLIEVQSTEVLPRGKAS
;
A
#
# COMPACT_ATOMS: atom_id res chain seq x y z
N MET A 1 -56.74 22.05 47.80
CA MET A 1 -55.65 21.19 47.30
C MET A 1 -55.48 21.42 45.80
N ALA A 2 -54.47 22.18 45.38
CA ALA A 2 -54.23 22.51 43.96
C ALA A 2 -53.31 21.45 43.31
N LYS A 3 -53.80 20.76 42.28
CA LYS A 3 -53.02 19.80 41.48
C LYS A 3 -52.09 20.56 40.54
N ARG A 4 -50.77 20.45 40.74
CA ARG A 4 -49.75 20.99 39.82
C ARG A 4 -49.82 20.31 38.45
N PRO A 5 -49.64 21.04 37.34
CA PRO A 5 -49.80 20.49 35.99
C PRO A 5 -48.58 19.68 35.55
N LYS A 6 -48.82 18.43 35.11
CA LYS A 6 -47.85 17.45 34.60
C LYS A 6 -47.26 17.79 33.20
N ARG A 7 -47.30 19.05 32.77
CA ARG A 7 -46.90 19.45 31.40
C ARG A 7 -45.41 19.77 31.27
N LEU A 8 -44.67 19.93 32.37
CA LEU A 8 -43.24 20.27 32.32
C LEU A 8 -42.30 19.07 32.07
N THR A 9 -42.73 17.83 32.31
CA THR A 9 -41.84 16.65 32.25
C THR A 9 -41.74 16.00 30.87
N LEU A 10 -42.61 16.32 29.91
CA LEU A 10 -42.53 15.78 28.55
C LEU A 10 -41.55 16.55 27.65
N LEU A 11 -41.36 17.85 27.91
CA LEU A 11 -40.50 18.73 27.12
C LEU A 11 -39.00 18.49 27.39
N SER A 12 -38.63 18.00 28.58
CA SER A 12 -37.24 17.71 28.93
C SER A 12 -36.70 16.42 28.31
N ILE A 13 -37.57 15.45 27.98
CA ILE A 13 -37.17 14.16 27.39
C ILE A 13 -36.88 14.33 25.89
N GLY A 14 -37.70 15.10 25.17
CA GLY A 14 -37.52 15.36 23.74
C GLY A 14 -36.25 16.14 23.40
N ALA A 15 -35.89 17.14 24.23
CA ALA A 15 -34.65 17.90 24.06
C ALA A 15 -33.39 17.05 24.33
N GLY A 16 -33.46 16.13 25.30
CA GLY A 16 -32.35 15.21 25.61
C GLY A 16 -32.05 14.24 24.46
N ILE A 17 -33.08 13.72 23.79
CA ILE A 17 -32.92 12.80 22.65
C ILE A 17 -32.29 13.53 21.45
N ALA A 18 -32.74 14.74 21.13
CA ALA A 18 -32.20 15.53 20.01
C ALA A 18 -30.71 15.89 20.21
N ILE A 19 -30.33 16.28 21.44
CA ILE A 19 -28.94 16.56 21.80
C ILE A 19 -28.10 15.28 21.73
N LEU A 20 -28.61 14.14 22.19
CA LEU A 20 -27.90 12.86 22.13
C LEU A 20 -27.68 12.41 20.67
N THR A 21 -28.66 12.55 19.78
CA THR A 21 -28.49 12.28 18.33
C THR A 21 -27.51 13.22 17.66
N LEU A 22 -27.49 14.50 18.05
CA LEU A 22 -26.52 15.47 17.53
C LEU A 22 -25.10 15.14 18.00
N ILE A 23 -24.93 14.79 19.29
CA ILE A 23 -23.64 14.39 19.87
C ILE A 23 -23.16 13.07 19.25
N LEU A 24 -24.03 12.05 19.11
CA LEU A 24 -23.67 10.80 18.43
C LEU A 24 -23.30 11.05 16.96
N GLY A 25 -24.02 11.93 16.26
CA GLY A 25 -23.71 12.32 14.88
C GLY A 25 -22.37 13.03 14.76
N ILE A 26 -22.00 13.86 15.73
CA ILE A 26 -20.70 14.55 15.77
C ILE A 26 -19.55 13.60 16.17
N PHE A 27 -19.81 12.61 17.05
CA PHE A 27 -18.80 11.65 17.47
C PHE A 27 -18.58 10.51 16.46
N LEU A 28 -19.62 10.05 15.78
CA LEU A 28 -19.54 8.96 14.80
C LEU A 28 -19.37 9.46 13.36
N GLY A 29 -19.82 10.69 13.06
CA GLY A 29 -19.73 11.29 11.73
C GLY A 29 -18.33 11.32 11.12
N PRO A 30 -17.26 11.64 11.89
CA PRO A 30 -15.90 11.59 11.39
C PRO A 30 -15.43 10.17 11.04
N SER A 31 -16.00 9.14 11.66
CA SER A 31 -15.55 7.74 11.57
C SER A 31 -16.24 6.91 10.49
N LEU A 32 -17.19 7.50 9.76
CA LEU A 32 -17.89 6.78 8.71
C LEU A 32 -16.99 6.61 7.48
N THR A 33 -16.81 5.35 7.08
CA THR A 33 -16.09 4.98 5.88
C THR A 33 -16.99 4.17 4.95
N VAL A 34 -16.76 4.28 3.64
CA VAL A 34 -17.33 3.38 2.64
C VAL A 34 -16.16 2.67 1.98
N ARG A 35 -16.09 1.34 2.14
CA ARG A 35 -14.93 0.54 1.69
C ARG A 35 -13.58 1.06 2.18
N GLY A 36 -13.53 1.55 3.42
CA GLY A 36 -12.30 2.10 4.01
C GLY A 36 -11.97 3.54 3.59
N VAL A 37 -12.71 4.18 2.69
CA VAL A 37 -12.53 5.61 2.38
C VAL A 37 -13.46 6.46 3.26
N PRO A 38 -12.96 7.45 4.01
CA PRO A 38 -13.78 8.38 4.77
C PRO A 38 -14.84 9.09 3.89
N ILE A 39 -16.07 9.24 4.41
CA ILE A 39 -17.17 9.88 3.66
C ILE A 39 -16.81 11.31 3.23
N SER A 40 -16.13 12.07 4.08
CA SER A 40 -15.67 13.43 3.75
C SER A 40 -14.84 13.46 2.46
N ILE A 41 -13.95 12.49 2.31
CA ILE A 41 -13.05 12.35 1.16
C ILE A 41 -13.80 11.93 -0.10
N ILE A 42 -14.79 11.03 0.04
CA ILE A 42 -15.69 10.68 -1.06
C ILE A 42 -16.46 11.90 -1.55
N LEU A 43 -16.97 12.73 -0.64
CA LEU A 43 -17.68 13.95 -1.00
C LEU A 43 -16.76 14.95 -1.71
N THR A 44 -15.53 15.15 -1.21
CA THR A 44 -14.51 15.98 -1.88
C THR A 44 -14.26 15.49 -3.31
N PHE A 45 -14.02 14.19 -3.49
CA PHE A 45 -13.84 13.58 -4.81
C PHE A 45 -15.07 13.76 -5.71
N LEU A 46 -16.28 13.55 -5.19
CA LEU A 46 -17.53 13.70 -5.95
C LEU A 46 -17.83 15.14 -6.33
N GLN A 47 -17.25 16.14 -5.66
CA GLN A 47 -17.38 17.54 -6.04
C GLN A 47 -16.37 17.95 -7.12
N ASP A 48 -15.27 17.21 -7.28
CA ASP A 48 -14.22 17.50 -8.26
C ASP A 48 -14.51 16.93 -9.64
N GLU A 49 -14.88 17.78 -10.60
CA GLU A 49 -15.21 17.35 -11.96
C GLU A 49 -14.06 16.62 -12.69
N PRO A 50 -12.81 17.14 -12.70
CA PRO A 50 -11.68 16.44 -13.30
C PRO A 50 -11.46 15.03 -12.72
N ALA A 51 -11.54 14.87 -11.40
CA ALA A 51 -11.35 13.57 -10.74
C ALA A 51 -12.44 12.57 -11.14
N ARG A 52 -13.71 13.01 -11.16
CA ARG A 52 -14.83 12.17 -11.62
C ARG A 52 -14.63 11.74 -13.07
N GLN A 53 -14.30 12.67 -13.97
CA GLN A 53 -14.10 12.36 -15.38
C GLN A 53 -12.97 11.34 -15.56
N ALA A 54 -11.82 11.53 -14.89
CA ALA A 54 -10.70 10.59 -14.95
C ALA A 54 -11.05 9.19 -14.41
N TYR A 55 -11.87 9.12 -13.36
CA TYR A 55 -12.36 7.84 -12.83
C TYR A 55 -13.27 7.13 -13.81
N TRP A 56 -14.28 7.81 -14.36
CA TRP A 56 -15.25 7.20 -15.28
C TRP A 56 -14.67 6.89 -16.66
N SER A 57 -13.62 7.61 -17.09
CA SER A 57 -12.88 7.31 -18.33
C SER A 57 -11.87 6.17 -18.17
N GLY A 58 -11.59 5.73 -16.93
CA GLY A 58 -10.55 4.75 -16.65
C GLY A 58 -9.12 5.27 -16.80
N ASP A 59 -8.93 6.60 -16.92
CA ASP A 59 -7.61 7.22 -17.01
C ASP A 59 -6.94 7.24 -15.63
N LYS A 60 -6.23 6.14 -15.32
CA LYS A 60 -5.53 5.95 -14.04
C LYS A 60 -4.47 7.01 -13.79
N GLN A 61 -3.84 7.56 -14.83
CA GLN A 61 -2.76 8.54 -14.67
C GLN A 61 -3.34 9.91 -14.34
N ALA A 62 -4.37 10.35 -15.06
CA ALA A 62 -5.08 11.59 -14.76
C ALA A 62 -5.75 11.53 -13.38
N LEU A 63 -6.36 10.38 -13.03
CA LEU A 63 -6.96 10.16 -11.72
C LEU A 63 -5.91 10.27 -10.62
N HIS A 64 -4.75 9.62 -10.77
CA HIS A 64 -3.68 9.69 -9.78
C HIS A 64 -3.17 11.12 -9.57
N ALA A 65 -2.88 11.84 -10.65
CA ALA A 65 -2.45 13.23 -10.58
C ALA A 65 -3.48 14.10 -9.84
N ARG A 66 -4.77 13.92 -10.14
CA ARG A 66 -5.82 14.71 -9.51
C ARG A 66 -6.02 14.37 -8.04
N LEU A 67 -5.98 13.09 -7.66
CA LEU A 67 -6.04 12.68 -6.25
C LEU A 67 -4.85 13.23 -5.44
N GLN A 68 -3.67 13.31 -6.05
CA GLN A 68 -2.47 13.91 -5.45
C GLN A 68 -2.65 15.42 -5.26
N GLU A 69 -3.16 16.14 -6.26
CA GLU A 69 -3.47 17.58 -6.16
C GLU A 69 -4.49 17.88 -5.05
N LEU A 70 -5.51 17.04 -4.94
CA LEU A 70 -6.53 17.11 -3.88
C LEU A 70 -6.02 16.65 -2.50
N LYS A 71 -4.78 16.15 -2.40
CA LYS A 71 -4.17 15.62 -1.16
C LYS A 71 -5.00 14.52 -0.50
N ILE A 72 -5.75 13.75 -1.28
CA ILE A 72 -6.66 12.71 -0.76
C ILE A 72 -5.89 11.66 0.04
N GLU A 73 -4.71 11.25 -0.43
CA GLU A 73 -3.86 10.30 0.29
C GLU A 73 -3.46 10.80 1.67
N GLU A 74 -3.06 12.07 1.78
CA GLU A 74 -2.68 12.67 3.07
C GLU A 74 -3.87 12.83 4.02
N GLU A 75 -5.07 13.12 3.49
CA GLU A 75 -6.29 13.16 4.29
C GLU A 75 -6.69 11.79 4.81
N ILE A 76 -6.58 10.74 3.98
CA ILE A 76 -6.79 9.35 4.42
C ILE A 76 -5.73 8.96 5.47
N LYS A 77 -4.45 9.33 5.25
CA LYS A 77 -3.36 9.12 6.23
C LYS A 77 -3.70 9.77 7.56
N ALA A 78 -4.12 11.03 7.55
CA ALA A 78 -4.51 11.75 8.76
C ALA A 78 -5.66 11.05 9.50
N PHE A 79 -6.63 10.49 8.77
CA PHE A 79 -7.75 9.75 9.35
C PHE A 79 -7.31 8.44 10.04
N TYR A 80 -6.42 7.67 9.42
CA TYR A 80 -6.00 6.35 9.93
C TYR A 80 -4.77 6.37 10.84
N ARG A 81 -3.96 7.44 10.83
CA ARG A 81 -2.74 7.54 11.66
C ARG A 81 -2.96 7.30 13.16
N PRO A 82 -4.08 7.71 13.78
CA PRO A 82 -4.36 7.36 15.18
C PRO A 82 -4.56 5.85 15.43
N GLN A 83 -4.90 5.09 14.39
CA GLN A 83 -5.23 3.66 14.44
C GLN A 83 -4.07 2.79 13.96
N ILE A 84 -3.26 3.30 13.03
CA ILE A 84 -2.10 2.62 12.44
C ILE A 84 -0.87 3.51 12.63
N PRO A 85 -0.12 3.35 13.73
CA PRO A 85 1.02 4.22 14.06
C PRO A 85 2.27 3.99 13.20
N ASP A 86 2.43 2.80 12.66
CA ASP A 86 3.54 2.46 11.75
C ASP A 86 3.25 3.04 10.36
N GLU A 87 4.02 4.04 9.93
CA GLU A 87 3.84 4.73 8.66
C GLU A 87 3.97 3.81 7.45
N ILE A 88 4.75 2.72 7.53
CA ILE A 88 4.87 1.75 6.42
C ILE A 88 3.57 0.95 6.30
N GLN A 89 3.03 0.50 7.44
CA GLN A 89 1.76 -0.23 7.47
C GLN A 89 0.59 0.70 7.07
N LEU A 90 0.63 1.97 7.48
CA LEU A 90 -0.36 2.98 7.10
C LEU A 90 -0.33 3.23 5.59
N ASP A 91 0.85 3.43 5.01
CA ASP A 91 1.01 3.62 3.56
C ASP A 91 0.47 2.42 2.78
N GLN A 92 0.84 1.21 3.19
CA GLN A 92 0.36 -0.02 2.57
C GLN A 92 -1.17 -0.18 2.70
N HIS A 93 -1.73 0.11 3.87
CA HIS A 93 -3.18 0.05 4.10
C HIS A 93 -3.94 0.99 3.16
N ILE A 94 -3.44 2.21 2.97
CA ILE A 94 -4.09 3.21 2.12
C ILE A 94 -3.96 2.85 0.65
N HIS A 95 -2.81 2.33 0.24
CA HIS A 95 -2.65 1.82 -1.11
C HIS A 95 -3.57 0.61 -1.38
N GLN A 96 -3.78 -0.27 -0.39
CA GLN A 96 -4.78 -1.34 -0.48
C GLN A 96 -6.19 -0.79 -0.68
N ILE A 97 -6.60 0.22 0.11
CA ILE A 97 -7.90 0.88 -0.09
C ILE A 97 -8.03 1.43 -1.52
N PHE A 98 -7.01 2.11 -2.04
CA PHE A 98 -7.04 2.63 -3.41
C PHE A 98 -7.15 1.51 -4.45
N TYR A 99 -6.45 0.40 -4.26
CA TYR A 99 -6.55 -0.76 -5.13
C TYR A 99 -7.95 -1.39 -5.10
N ASP A 100 -8.49 -1.66 -3.92
CA ASP A 100 -9.81 -2.28 -3.74
C ASP A 100 -10.93 -1.42 -4.33
N THR A 101 -10.76 -0.08 -4.29
CA THR A 101 -11.80 0.87 -4.71
C THR A 101 -11.70 1.26 -6.18
N THR A 102 -10.48 1.29 -6.75
CA THR A 102 -10.23 1.87 -8.09
C THR A 102 -9.41 0.98 -9.03
N GLY A 103 -8.82 -0.12 -8.52
CA GLY A 103 -7.85 -0.94 -9.26
C GLY A 103 -6.52 -0.22 -9.53
N TYR A 104 -6.22 0.84 -8.78
CA TYR A 104 -4.96 1.57 -8.84
C TYR A 104 -3.87 0.82 -8.07
N VAL A 105 -2.68 0.70 -8.66
CA VAL A 105 -1.49 0.09 -8.05
C VAL A 105 -0.38 1.13 -8.06
N GLY A 106 0.09 1.53 -6.88
CA GLY A 106 1.20 2.48 -6.77
C GLY A 106 2.50 1.89 -7.33
N LYS A 107 3.39 2.74 -7.86
CA LYS A 107 4.68 2.30 -8.44
C LYS A 107 5.58 1.56 -7.44
N ALA A 108 5.40 1.81 -6.15
CA ALA A 108 6.13 1.14 -5.08
C ALA A 108 5.55 -0.22 -4.71
N TYR A 109 4.47 -0.65 -5.37
CA TYR A 109 3.72 -1.84 -5.00
C TYR A 109 3.52 -2.79 -6.18
N TRP A 110 3.22 -4.04 -5.87
CA TRP A 110 2.72 -5.05 -6.79
C TRP A 110 1.60 -5.84 -6.11
N VAL A 111 0.72 -6.45 -6.90
CA VAL A 111 -0.42 -7.24 -6.40
C VAL A 111 -0.06 -8.71 -6.49
N ASN A 112 -0.15 -9.42 -5.38
CA ASN A 112 0.12 -10.86 -5.35
C ASN A 112 -1.09 -11.69 -5.83
N SER A 113 -0.97 -13.01 -5.88
CA SER A 113 -2.05 -13.91 -6.33
C SER A 113 -3.29 -13.91 -5.43
N GLN A 114 -3.25 -13.25 -4.28
CA GLN A 114 -4.34 -13.13 -3.32
C GLN A 114 -4.97 -11.71 -3.34
N ASP A 115 -4.67 -10.91 -4.36
CA ASP A 115 -5.13 -9.52 -4.51
C ASP A 115 -4.67 -8.56 -3.40
N ILE A 116 -3.55 -8.89 -2.72
CA ILE A 116 -2.95 -8.06 -1.68
C ILE A 116 -1.77 -7.26 -2.26
N LEU A 117 -1.79 -5.95 -2.05
CA LEU A 117 -0.68 -5.06 -2.37
C LEU A 117 0.49 -5.30 -1.42
N THR A 118 1.64 -5.56 -2.02
CA THR A 118 2.90 -5.78 -1.34
C THR A 118 3.92 -4.77 -1.83
N LEU A 119 4.71 -4.21 -0.90
CA LEU A 119 5.81 -3.32 -1.25
C LEU A 119 6.80 -4.02 -2.18
N ARG A 120 7.19 -3.33 -3.25
CA ARG A 120 8.27 -3.75 -4.14
C ARG A 120 9.59 -3.53 -3.44
N ASP A 121 10.32 -4.61 -3.29
CA ASP A 121 11.72 -4.53 -2.88
C ASP A 121 12.59 -4.17 -4.09
N ARG A 122 12.81 -2.87 -4.27
CA ARG A 122 13.65 -2.34 -5.37
C ARG A 122 15.10 -2.80 -5.28
N GLN A 123 15.59 -3.16 -4.08
CA GLN A 123 16.94 -3.68 -3.95
C GLN A 123 16.98 -5.11 -4.47
N PHE A 124 16.02 -5.94 -4.07
CA PHE A 124 15.86 -7.28 -4.59
C PHE A 124 15.67 -7.29 -6.13
N GLU A 125 14.80 -6.44 -6.68
CA GLU A 125 14.56 -6.33 -8.13
C GLU A 125 15.85 -6.05 -8.93
N LYS A 126 16.79 -5.28 -8.36
CA LYS A 126 18.09 -4.99 -8.98
C LYS A 126 19.11 -6.10 -8.74
N TRP A 127 19.10 -6.69 -7.56
CA TRP A 127 20.09 -7.64 -7.10
C TRP A 127 19.86 -9.03 -7.69
N TYR A 128 18.61 -9.52 -7.69
CA TYR A 128 18.27 -10.89 -8.06
C TYR A 128 18.69 -11.29 -9.48
N PRO A 129 18.47 -10.47 -10.53
CA PRO A 129 18.91 -10.83 -11.88
C PRO A 129 20.42 -11.03 -11.99
N LEU A 130 21.20 -10.24 -11.22
CA LEU A 130 22.65 -10.38 -11.17
C LEU A 130 23.06 -11.63 -10.40
N ALA A 131 22.41 -11.90 -9.26
CA ALA A 131 22.69 -13.10 -8.46
C ALA A 131 22.38 -14.38 -9.23
N HIS A 132 21.26 -14.40 -9.96
CA HIS A 132 20.88 -15.50 -10.81
C HIS A 132 21.88 -15.69 -11.97
N LYS A 133 22.26 -14.60 -12.65
CA LYS A 133 23.25 -14.65 -13.73
C LYS A 133 24.63 -15.10 -13.26
N ALA A 134 25.03 -14.71 -12.05
CA ALA A 134 26.30 -15.12 -11.43
C ALA A 134 26.27 -16.57 -10.92
N GLY A 135 25.12 -17.25 -10.96
CA GLY A 135 24.95 -18.61 -10.42
C GLY A 135 24.95 -18.67 -8.89
N VAL A 136 24.77 -17.53 -8.19
CA VAL A 136 24.68 -17.47 -6.73
C VAL A 136 23.32 -17.97 -6.24
N VAL A 137 22.27 -17.78 -7.05
CA VAL A 137 20.91 -18.24 -6.77
C VAL A 137 20.33 -18.90 -8.03
N THR A 138 19.43 -19.85 -7.84
CA THR A 138 18.73 -20.55 -8.92
C THR A 138 17.26 -20.17 -9.00
N ASN A 139 16.66 -19.75 -7.89
CA ASN A 139 15.27 -19.31 -7.85
C ASN A 139 15.04 -18.35 -6.67
N SER A 140 13.83 -17.80 -6.58
CA SER A 140 13.35 -17.05 -5.43
C SER A 140 11.89 -17.35 -5.12
N LEU A 141 11.50 -17.16 -3.86
CA LEU A 141 10.11 -17.20 -3.42
C LEU A 141 9.85 -16.02 -2.47
N PHE A 142 8.59 -15.62 -2.35
CA PHE A 142 8.18 -14.54 -1.46
C PHE A 142 7.18 -15.07 -0.44
N GLU A 143 7.58 -15.09 0.83
CA GLU A 143 6.77 -15.62 1.93
C GLU A 143 6.80 -14.66 3.11
N ASN A 144 5.64 -14.41 3.71
CA ASN A 144 5.51 -13.59 4.92
C ASN A 144 6.20 -12.22 4.83
N GLY A 145 6.08 -11.54 3.68
CA GLY A 145 6.69 -10.23 3.47
C GLY A 145 8.20 -10.25 3.19
N THR A 146 8.81 -11.42 3.06
CA THR A 146 10.27 -11.59 2.89
C THR A 146 10.58 -12.32 1.59
N HIS A 147 11.50 -11.77 0.80
CA HIS A 147 12.09 -12.48 -0.33
C HIS A 147 13.10 -13.51 0.19
N TYR A 148 12.88 -14.77 -0.14
CA TYR A 148 13.83 -15.84 0.03
C TYR A 148 14.45 -16.19 -1.32
N VAL A 149 15.71 -16.62 -1.28
CA VAL A 149 16.44 -17.07 -2.45
C VAL A 149 16.86 -18.52 -2.27
N ILE A 150 16.88 -19.27 -3.37
CA ILE A 150 17.27 -20.67 -3.40
C ILE A 150 18.66 -20.76 -4.03
N GLY A 151 19.62 -21.33 -3.30
CA GLY A 151 20.97 -21.57 -3.77
C GLY A 151 21.06 -22.74 -4.78
N PRO A 152 22.19 -22.93 -5.46
CA PRO A 152 22.41 -24.07 -6.37
C PRO A 152 22.36 -25.43 -5.67
N ASP A 153 22.64 -25.46 -4.38
CA ASP A 153 22.56 -26.64 -3.49
C ASP A 153 21.14 -26.89 -2.96
N GLY A 154 20.17 -26.04 -3.31
CA GLY A 154 18.79 -26.09 -2.82
C GLY A 154 18.58 -25.39 -1.47
N THR A 155 19.62 -24.76 -0.89
CA THR A 155 19.50 -24.04 0.39
C THR A 155 18.60 -22.81 0.22
N ILE A 156 17.65 -22.63 1.13
CA ILE A 156 16.72 -21.49 1.16
C ILE A 156 17.17 -20.52 2.25
N ALA A 157 17.38 -19.26 1.90
CA ALA A 157 17.80 -18.22 2.84
C ALA A 157 17.14 -16.87 2.55
N PRO A 158 16.94 -15.99 3.55
CA PRO A 158 16.46 -14.63 3.34
C PRO A 158 17.42 -13.86 2.41
N TYR A 159 16.87 -13.16 1.41
CA TYR A 159 17.71 -12.47 0.42
C TYR A 159 18.63 -11.44 1.10
N GLN A 160 18.19 -10.79 2.18
CA GLN A 160 18.98 -9.76 2.88
C GLN A 160 20.28 -10.33 3.45
N GLU A 161 20.30 -11.61 3.82
CA GLU A 161 21.50 -12.27 4.34
C GLU A 161 22.46 -12.59 3.19
N ILE A 162 21.94 -13.14 2.09
CA ILE A 162 22.74 -13.49 0.91
C ILE A 162 23.27 -12.23 0.21
N ALA A 163 22.48 -11.16 0.14
CA ALA A 163 22.87 -9.89 -0.47
C ALA A 163 24.01 -9.19 0.28
N LYS A 164 24.18 -9.45 1.58
CA LYS A 164 25.35 -8.97 2.35
C LYS A 164 26.64 -9.70 1.95
N LEU A 165 26.53 -10.99 1.65
CA LEU A 165 27.67 -11.81 1.22
C LEU A 165 28.04 -11.55 -0.24
N PHE A 166 27.03 -11.28 -1.07
CA PHE A 166 27.18 -11.06 -2.50
C PHE A 166 26.57 -9.71 -2.92
N PRO A 167 27.17 -8.57 -2.53
CA PRO A 167 26.68 -7.27 -2.96
C PRO A 167 26.80 -7.12 -4.49
N ILE A 168 26.05 -6.19 -5.07
CA ILE A 168 25.98 -5.95 -6.53
C ILE A 168 27.37 -5.91 -7.21
N PRO A 169 28.39 -5.19 -6.68
CA PRO A 169 29.71 -5.16 -7.32
C PRO A 169 30.39 -6.53 -7.39
N VAL A 170 30.23 -7.37 -6.36
CA VAL A 170 30.77 -8.75 -6.32
C VAL A 170 30.08 -9.61 -7.36
N LEU A 171 28.75 -9.51 -7.48
CA LEU A 171 27.99 -10.25 -8.50
C LEU A 171 28.44 -9.89 -9.91
N GLN A 172 28.68 -8.60 -10.18
CA GLN A 172 29.17 -8.13 -11.47
C GLN A 172 30.55 -8.72 -11.80
N GLN A 173 31.47 -8.75 -10.84
CA GLN A 173 32.78 -9.37 -10.99
C GLN A 173 32.69 -10.87 -11.28
N LEU A 174 31.83 -11.59 -10.57
CA LEU A 174 31.62 -13.03 -10.80
C LEU A 174 31.11 -13.31 -12.23
N ILE A 175 30.16 -12.50 -12.72
CA ILE A 175 29.64 -12.61 -14.09
C ILE A 175 30.75 -12.36 -15.12
N GLU A 176 31.63 -11.38 -14.88
CA GLU A 176 32.73 -11.04 -15.77
C GLU A 176 33.77 -12.17 -15.86
N VAL A 177 34.14 -12.76 -14.72
CA VAL A 177 35.05 -13.91 -14.67
C VAL A 177 34.47 -15.11 -15.43
N GLN A 178 33.19 -15.44 -15.18
CA GLN A 178 32.50 -16.53 -15.87
C GLN A 178 32.41 -16.30 -17.39
N SER A 179 32.18 -15.06 -17.81
CA SER A 179 32.12 -14.70 -19.23
C SER A 179 33.47 -14.86 -19.93
N THR A 180 34.58 -14.67 -19.19
CA THR A 180 35.94 -14.78 -19.71
C THR A 180 36.40 -16.24 -19.83
N GLU A 181 35.98 -17.12 -18.91
CA GLU A 181 36.32 -18.55 -18.96
C GLU A 181 35.61 -19.31 -20.11
N VAL A 182 34.43 -18.86 -20.52
CA VAL A 182 33.62 -19.51 -21.57
C VAL A 182 34.10 -19.18 -22.99
N LEU A 183 34.93 -18.14 -23.18
CA LEU A 183 35.54 -17.86 -24.49
C LEU A 183 36.65 -18.89 -24.77
N PRO A 184 36.49 -19.77 -25.79
CA PRO A 184 37.53 -20.72 -26.11
C PRO A 184 38.79 -19.96 -26.50
N ARG A 185 39.94 -20.40 -26.00
CA ARG A 185 41.25 -20.11 -26.59
C ARG A 185 41.25 -20.63 -28.03
N GLY A 186 40.60 -19.88 -28.92
CA GLY A 186 40.69 -20.04 -30.36
C GLY A 186 42.15 -19.87 -30.70
N LYS A 187 42.77 -21.00 -31.03
CA LYS A 187 44.18 -21.14 -31.39
C LYS A 187 44.59 -19.98 -32.30
N ALA A 188 45.49 -19.12 -31.81
CA ALA A 188 46.40 -18.42 -32.70
C ALA A 188 47.28 -19.50 -33.34
N SER A 189 46.95 -19.84 -34.58
CA SER A 189 47.80 -20.63 -35.47
C SER A 189 48.66 -19.68 -36.29
#